data_AF-A0A371QKT7-F1
#
_entry.id   AF-A0A371QKT7-F1
#
_cell.length_a   1.000
_cell.length_b   1.000
_cell.length_c   1.000
_cell.angle_alpha   90.00
_cell.angle_beta   90.00
_cell.angle_gamma   90.00
#
_symmetry.space_group_name_H-M   'P 1'
#
loop_
_entity.id
_entity.type
_entity.pdbx_description
1 polymer ?
#
loop_
_entity_poly.entity_id
_entity_poly.type
_entity_poly.pdbx_seq_one_letter_code
_entity_poly.pdbx_strand_id
1 'polypeptide(L)'
;MKLRILLPLLAASLILFACGNNGESTDRTGAAAETEEQGLTDFELEHGVGPITERVDVGDDIDGELVTKGRNIYEMKCEMCHNMEGRMVGPELGDVMERRSPEFVMNFILNPSGMVREHPEGQRLLQEYMTAMPYQNVKEDEARAIVEFLRDYNKNN
;
A
#
# COMPACT_ATOMS: atom_id res chain seq x y z
N MET A 1 -4.88 -15.98 72.79
CA MET A 1 -3.98 -17.16 72.73
C MET A 1 -4.06 -17.72 71.30
N LYS A 2 -3.04 -17.84 70.46
CA LYS A 2 -1.58 -17.65 70.58
C LYS A 2 -1.07 -17.07 69.24
N LEU A 3 -0.13 -16.17 69.42
CA LEU A 3 0.75 -15.48 68.49
C LEU A 3 1.68 -16.47 67.74
N ARG A 4 1.90 -16.27 66.43
CA ARG A 4 3.02 -16.83 65.64
C ARG A 4 3.49 -15.74 64.67
N ILE A 5 4.28 -14.78 65.16
CA ILE A 5 5.75 -14.68 65.08
C ILE A 5 6.24 -14.40 63.65
N LEU A 6 6.65 -13.15 63.48
CA LEU A 6 7.44 -12.54 62.40
C LEU A 6 8.93 -12.95 62.46
N LEU A 7 9.64 -12.60 61.36
CA LEU A 7 11.08 -12.28 61.20
C LEU A 7 12.04 -13.47 60.86
N PRO A 8 13.22 -13.25 60.23
CA PRO A 8 13.58 -12.44 59.03
C PRO A 8 14.86 -12.94 58.25
N LEU A 9 15.43 -12.06 57.41
CA LEU A 9 16.82 -12.00 56.89
C LEU A 9 17.18 -13.10 55.85
N LEU A 10 18.08 -12.98 54.87
CA LEU A 10 18.94 -11.94 54.28
C LEU A 10 19.90 -12.75 53.38
N ALA A 11 19.95 -12.50 52.08
CA ALA A 11 21.15 -12.78 51.29
C ALA A 11 21.08 -12.00 49.97
N ALA A 12 21.72 -10.83 49.97
CA ALA A 12 22.10 -10.15 48.75
C ALA A 12 23.16 -10.99 48.02
N SER A 13 22.99 -11.16 46.71
CA SER A 13 24.10 -11.55 45.82
C SER A 13 24.16 -10.55 44.68
N LEU A 14 25.06 -9.58 44.84
CA LEU A 14 25.65 -8.81 43.76
C LEU A 14 26.47 -9.79 42.90
N ILE A 15 26.17 -9.89 41.62
CA ILE A 15 27.16 -10.27 40.62
C ILE A 15 27.21 -9.17 39.58
N LEU A 16 28.31 -8.42 39.64
CA LEU A 16 28.77 -7.48 38.64
C LEU A 16 29.20 -8.27 37.40
N PHE A 17 28.53 -8.07 36.27
CA PHE A 17 29.12 -8.36 34.97
C PHE A 17 29.56 -7.05 34.34
N ALA A 18 30.86 -6.81 34.44
CA ALA A 18 31.58 -5.81 33.68
C ALA A 18 32.07 -6.47 32.38
N CYS A 19 31.61 -5.96 31.25
CA CYS A 19 32.36 -5.96 29.99
C CYS A 19 32.07 -4.62 29.32
N GLY A 20 33.05 -3.72 29.36
CA GLY A 20 33.13 -2.62 28.41
C GLY A 20 33.85 -3.10 27.15
N ASN A 21 33.39 -2.66 25.97
CA ASN A 21 34.28 -2.11 24.95
C ASN A 21 33.49 -1.30 23.91
N ASN A 22 33.88 -0.03 23.88
CA ASN A 22 33.69 1.05 22.92
C ASN A 22 33.39 0.67 21.45
N GLY A 23 32.34 1.30 20.91
CA GLY A 23 32.02 1.34 19.48
C GLY A 23 30.98 2.43 19.24
N GLU A 24 31.44 3.63 18.91
CA GLU A 24 30.60 4.74 18.46
C GLU A 24 30.00 4.39 17.10
N SER A 25 28.69 4.46 16.98
CA SER A 25 27.98 4.53 15.69
C SER A 25 26.67 5.27 15.90
N THR A 26 26.70 6.49 15.40
CA THR A 26 25.58 7.38 15.06
C THR A 26 24.41 6.65 14.42
N ASP A 27 23.23 7.25 14.60
CA ASP A 27 22.02 7.11 13.76
C ASP A 27 21.11 5.92 14.08
N ARG A 28 20.05 6.19 14.83
CA ARG A 28 18.72 6.47 14.26
C ARG A 28 17.76 6.74 15.40
N THR A 29 17.36 8.00 15.53
CA THR A 29 16.08 8.37 16.13
C THR A 29 15.02 7.61 15.36
N GLY A 30 14.66 6.43 15.86
CA GLY A 30 13.43 5.78 15.49
C GLY A 30 12.31 6.71 15.92
N ALA A 31 11.85 7.53 14.98
CA ALA A 31 10.52 8.09 15.03
C ALA A 31 9.59 6.87 15.13
N ALA A 32 9.24 6.53 16.37
CA ALA A 32 8.04 5.78 16.64
C ALA A 32 6.94 6.58 15.96
N ALA A 33 6.41 6.05 14.86
CA ALA A 33 5.25 6.61 14.19
C ALA A 33 4.16 6.70 15.26
N GLU A 34 3.86 7.94 15.64
CA GLU A 34 2.73 8.26 16.50
C GLU A 34 1.49 7.76 15.77
N THR A 35 0.81 6.78 16.37
CA THR A 35 -0.50 6.33 15.94
C THR A 35 -1.47 7.43 16.33
N GLU A 36 -1.66 8.41 15.44
CA GLU A 36 -2.85 9.24 15.48
C GLU A 36 -3.99 8.44 14.87
N GLU A 37 -5.06 8.23 15.64
CA GLU A 37 -6.38 7.87 15.10
C GLU A 37 -6.97 9.05 14.33
N GLN A 38 -6.35 9.39 13.19
CA GLN A 38 -6.99 10.22 12.19
C GLN A 38 -7.35 9.29 11.03
N GLY A 39 -8.63 9.29 10.65
CA GLY A 39 -9.09 8.54 9.48
C GLY A 39 -8.42 9.04 8.20
N LEU A 40 -8.82 8.46 7.06
CA LEU A 40 -8.27 8.87 5.77
C LEU A 40 -8.45 10.37 5.52
N THR A 41 -7.41 10.99 4.97
CA THR A 41 -7.47 12.36 4.47
C THR A 41 -8.45 12.46 3.29
N ASP A 42 -8.90 13.68 2.96
CA ASP A 42 -9.73 13.91 1.77
C ASP A 42 -9.04 13.42 0.49
N PHE A 43 -7.71 13.62 0.40
CA PHE A 43 -6.92 13.11 -0.73
C PHE A 43 -6.96 11.58 -0.78
N GLU A 44 -6.72 10.88 0.33
CA GLU A 44 -6.75 9.42 0.36
C GLU A 44 -8.14 8.85 0.09
N LEU A 45 -9.21 9.53 0.51
CA LEU A 45 -10.59 9.13 0.21
C LEU A 45 -10.93 9.23 -1.28
N GLU A 46 -10.35 10.20 -1.99
CA GLU A 46 -10.58 10.40 -3.43
C GLU A 46 -9.61 9.56 -4.29
N HIS A 47 -8.34 9.51 -3.89
CA HIS A 47 -7.22 9.03 -4.68
C HIS A 47 -6.56 7.76 -4.12
N GLY A 48 -7.14 7.14 -3.10
CA GLY A 48 -6.65 5.92 -2.51
C GLY A 48 -5.48 6.11 -1.54
N VAL A 49 -5.20 5.05 -0.79
CA VAL A 49 -4.13 4.96 0.20
C VAL A 49 -2.90 4.33 -0.43
N GLY A 50 -1.81 5.08 -0.55
CA GLY A 50 -0.58 4.58 -1.14
C GLY A 50 0.50 5.64 -1.29
N PRO A 51 1.58 5.33 -2.04
CA PRO A 51 2.72 6.22 -2.18
C PRO A 51 2.44 7.48 -3.01
N ILE A 52 1.37 7.50 -3.81
CA ILE A 52 0.98 8.67 -4.62
C ILE A 52 0.14 9.58 -3.73
N THR A 53 0.75 10.68 -3.30
CA THR A 53 0.17 11.64 -2.33
C THR A 53 -0.07 13.02 -2.93
N GLU A 54 0.21 13.17 -4.23
CA GLU A 54 0.05 14.41 -4.98
C GLU A 54 -0.60 14.11 -6.34
N ARG A 55 -1.09 15.16 -7.00
CA ARG A 55 -1.71 15.06 -8.33
C ARG A 55 -0.67 14.63 -9.37
N VAL A 56 -1.01 13.62 -10.14
CA VAL A 56 -0.21 13.11 -11.26
C VAL A 56 -0.61 13.86 -12.52
N ASP A 57 0.34 14.54 -13.14
CA ASP A 57 0.16 15.09 -14.47
C ASP A 57 0.20 13.97 -15.51
N VAL A 58 -0.89 13.84 -16.26
CA VAL A 58 -1.03 12.85 -17.33
C VAL A 58 -0.99 13.47 -18.72
N GLY A 59 -0.91 14.81 -18.83
CA GLY A 59 -1.00 15.52 -20.10
C GLY A 59 -2.36 15.38 -20.80
N ASP A 60 -2.62 16.26 -21.77
CA ASP A 60 -3.87 16.22 -22.57
C ASP A 60 -3.83 15.13 -23.66
N ASP A 61 -2.64 14.87 -24.20
CA ASP A 61 -2.40 13.88 -25.24
C ASP A 61 -1.99 12.52 -24.66
N ILE A 62 -2.21 11.48 -25.46
CA ILE A 62 -1.77 10.12 -25.14
C ILE A 62 -0.31 9.94 -25.55
N ASP A 63 0.52 9.51 -24.62
CA ASP A 63 1.91 9.14 -24.88
C ASP A 63 2.00 7.68 -25.37
N GLY A 64 2.26 7.50 -26.66
CA GLY A 64 2.34 6.18 -27.29
C GLY A 64 3.48 5.27 -26.78
N GLU A 65 4.57 5.82 -26.26
CA GLU A 65 5.65 5.04 -25.66
C GLU A 65 5.19 4.46 -24.30
N LEU A 66 4.56 5.30 -23.48
CA LEU A 66 3.96 4.87 -22.22
C LEU A 66 2.81 3.89 -22.42
N VAL A 67 1.95 4.06 -23.43
CA VAL A 67 0.92 3.07 -23.80
C VAL A 67 1.55 1.73 -24.10
N THR A 68 2.61 1.71 -24.93
CA THR A 68 3.27 0.46 -25.30
C THR A 68 3.90 -0.23 -24.09
N LYS A 69 4.59 0.54 -23.22
CA LYS A 69 5.15 0.03 -21.97
C LYS A 69 4.05 -0.51 -21.04
N GLY A 70 2.97 0.25 -20.86
CA GLY A 70 1.85 -0.08 -19.99
C GLY A 70 1.12 -1.35 -20.42
N ARG A 71 0.84 -1.49 -21.72
CA ARG A 71 0.22 -2.69 -22.30
C ARG A 71 1.05 -3.94 -22.02
N ASN A 72 2.36 -3.88 -22.28
CA ASN A 72 3.24 -5.03 -22.02
C ASN A 72 3.22 -5.45 -20.54
N ILE A 73 3.19 -4.47 -19.63
CA ILE A 73 3.12 -4.76 -18.19
C ILE A 73 1.75 -5.34 -17.81
N TYR A 74 0.66 -4.80 -18.35
CA TYR A 74 -0.69 -5.32 -18.15
C TYR A 74 -0.80 -6.79 -18.59
N GLU A 75 -0.33 -7.12 -19.79
CA GLU A 75 -0.34 -8.49 -20.32
C GLU A 75 0.44 -9.44 -19.41
N MET A 76 1.61 -9.00 -18.91
CA MET A 76 2.46 -9.85 -18.06
C MET A 76 1.94 -10.00 -16.61
N LYS A 77 1.34 -8.95 -16.03
CA LYS A 77 1.09 -8.86 -14.58
C LYS A 77 -0.38 -8.72 -14.19
N CYS A 78 -1.28 -8.37 -15.11
CA CYS A 78 -2.65 -8.00 -14.80
C CYS A 78 -3.70 -8.83 -15.54
N GLU A 79 -3.45 -9.18 -16.80
CA GLU A 79 -4.39 -9.87 -17.69
C GLU A 79 -4.88 -11.22 -17.16
N MET A 80 -4.07 -11.91 -16.33
CA MET A 80 -4.48 -13.18 -15.72
C MET A 80 -5.67 -13.03 -14.75
N CYS A 81 -5.90 -11.82 -14.24
CA CYS A 81 -6.94 -11.53 -13.24
C CYS A 81 -7.96 -10.49 -13.71
N HIS A 82 -7.59 -9.62 -14.66
CA HIS A 82 -8.40 -8.53 -15.16
C HIS A 82 -8.61 -8.65 -16.66
N ASN A 83 -9.83 -8.37 -17.10
CA ASN A 83 -10.17 -8.15 -18.50
C ASN A 83 -10.47 -6.66 -18.71
N MET A 84 -10.47 -6.23 -19.97
CA MET A 84 -11.00 -4.92 -20.31
C MET A 84 -12.52 -4.88 -20.24
N GLU A 85 -13.16 -5.97 -20.65
CA GLU A 85 -14.61 -6.15 -20.59
C GLU A 85 -14.95 -7.43 -19.83
N GLY A 86 -15.91 -7.32 -18.92
CA GLY A 86 -16.41 -8.44 -18.15
C GLY A 86 -15.57 -8.77 -16.92
N ARG A 87 -16.29 -9.34 -15.94
CA ARG A 87 -15.74 -9.77 -14.66
C ARG A 87 -14.83 -11.00 -14.80
N MET A 88 -13.72 -10.99 -14.05
CA MET A 88 -12.87 -12.17 -13.82
C MET A 88 -12.60 -12.37 -12.31
N VAL A 89 -11.35 -12.66 -11.93
CA VAL A 89 -10.89 -12.66 -10.54
C VAL A 89 -10.94 -11.24 -9.96
N GLY A 90 -10.60 -10.24 -10.78
CA GLY A 90 -10.78 -8.83 -10.51
C GLY A 90 -11.85 -8.18 -11.41
N PRO A 91 -12.17 -6.90 -11.16
CA PRO A 91 -13.08 -6.11 -11.98
C PRO A 91 -12.56 -5.90 -13.39
N GLU A 92 -13.47 -5.58 -14.31
CA GLU A 92 -13.13 -5.08 -15.63
C GLU A 92 -12.47 -3.69 -15.56
N LEU A 93 -11.52 -3.43 -16.44
CA LEU A 93 -10.70 -2.21 -16.42
C LEU A 93 -10.93 -1.26 -17.60
N GLY A 94 -11.76 -1.62 -18.58
CA GLY A 94 -11.88 -0.87 -19.84
C GLY A 94 -12.28 0.60 -19.66
N ASP A 95 -13.16 0.89 -18.71
CA ASP A 95 -13.68 2.22 -18.36
C ASP A 95 -13.12 2.73 -17.02
N VAL A 96 -12.05 2.10 -16.48
CA VAL A 96 -11.58 2.45 -15.12
C VAL A 96 -11.12 3.90 -15.02
N MET A 97 -10.63 4.48 -16.12
CA MET A 97 -10.15 5.86 -16.16
C MET A 97 -11.28 6.89 -16.22
N GLU A 98 -12.52 6.49 -16.55
CA GLU A 98 -13.71 7.32 -16.36
C GLU A 98 -14.18 7.33 -14.90
N ARG A 99 -13.95 6.23 -14.18
CA ARG A 99 -14.46 6.02 -12.82
C ARG A 99 -13.47 6.43 -11.73
N ARG A 100 -12.17 6.39 -12.02
CA ARG A 100 -11.09 6.55 -11.05
C ARG A 100 -9.99 7.46 -11.58
N SER A 101 -9.46 8.27 -10.68
CA SER A 101 -8.30 9.11 -10.95
C SER A 101 -7.03 8.27 -11.24
N PRO A 102 -6.05 8.81 -12.00
CA PRO A 102 -4.72 8.20 -12.17
C PRO A 102 -4.08 7.77 -10.84
N GLU A 103 -4.16 8.63 -9.84
CA GLU A 103 -3.58 8.41 -8.51
C GLU A 103 -4.23 7.21 -7.82
N PHE A 104 -5.55 7.10 -7.90
CA PHE A 104 -6.29 5.95 -7.36
C PHE A 104 -5.83 4.63 -7.99
N VAL A 105 -5.74 4.58 -9.31
CA VAL A 105 -5.31 3.37 -10.03
C VAL A 105 -3.86 3.03 -9.65
N MET A 106 -2.97 4.01 -9.61
CA MET A 106 -1.58 3.80 -9.20
C MET A 106 -1.48 3.33 -7.73
N ASN A 107 -2.20 3.96 -6.80
CA ASN A 107 -2.21 3.55 -5.39
C ASN A 107 -2.77 2.13 -5.19
N PHE A 108 -3.78 1.73 -5.96
CA PHE A 108 -4.28 0.35 -5.92
C PHE A 108 -3.25 -0.67 -6.42
N ILE A 109 -2.51 -0.33 -7.49
CA ILE A 109 -1.46 -1.19 -8.03
C ILE A 109 -0.26 -1.29 -7.07
N LEU A 110 0.14 -0.15 -6.48
CA LEU A 110 1.35 -0.02 -5.67
C LEU A 110 1.13 -0.46 -4.21
N ASN A 111 -0.10 -0.36 -3.70
CA ASN A 111 -0.47 -0.69 -2.32
C ASN A 111 -1.84 -1.39 -2.21
N PRO A 112 -2.06 -2.52 -2.89
CA PRO A 112 -3.37 -3.17 -2.88
C PRO A 112 -3.79 -3.64 -1.48
N SER A 113 -2.82 -4.11 -0.67
CA SER A 113 -3.07 -4.53 0.71
C SER A 113 -3.51 -3.38 1.62
N GLY A 114 -2.95 -2.18 1.45
CA GLY A 114 -3.40 -0.99 2.18
C GLY A 114 -4.78 -0.56 1.71
N MET A 115 -5.02 -0.54 0.40
CA MET A 115 -6.34 -0.23 -0.16
C MET A 115 -7.45 -1.12 0.41
N VAL A 116 -7.26 -2.44 0.46
CA VAL A 116 -8.29 -3.34 1.00
C VAL A 116 -8.44 -3.25 2.52
N ARG A 117 -7.43 -2.78 3.24
CA ARG A 117 -7.46 -2.66 4.70
C ARG A 117 -8.13 -1.35 5.13
N GLU A 118 -7.77 -0.25 4.48
CA GLU A 118 -8.01 1.10 4.97
C GLU A 118 -9.00 1.86 4.10
N HIS A 119 -9.03 1.62 2.78
CA HIS A 119 -9.87 2.37 1.85
C HIS A 119 -11.27 1.75 1.68
N PRO A 120 -12.36 2.53 1.80
CA PRO A 120 -13.73 2.01 1.64
C PRO A 120 -13.97 1.27 0.32
N GLU A 121 -13.47 1.80 -0.79
CA GLU A 121 -13.57 1.15 -2.09
C GLU A 121 -12.78 -0.16 -2.16
N GLY A 122 -11.59 -0.23 -1.55
CA GLY A 122 -10.82 -1.47 -1.52
C GLY A 122 -11.51 -2.54 -0.70
N GLN A 123 -12.11 -2.16 0.44
CA GLN A 123 -12.94 -3.06 1.25
C GLN A 123 -14.19 -3.52 0.48
N ARG A 124 -14.86 -2.62 -0.25
CA ARG A 124 -16.02 -2.93 -1.09
C ARG A 124 -15.66 -3.94 -2.18
N LEU A 125 -14.55 -3.72 -2.89
CA LEU A 125 -14.05 -4.63 -3.91
C LEU A 125 -13.65 -5.99 -3.31
N LEU A 126 -13.01 -6.02 -2.14
CA LEU A 126 -12.70 -7.27 -1.47
C LEU A 126 -13.97 -8.07 -1.12
N GLN A 127 -15.03 -7.42 -0.66
CA GLN A 127 -16.32 -8.07 -0.40
C GLN A 127 -16.99 -8.57 -1.68
N GLU A 128 -16.86 -7.84 -2.78
CA GLU A 128 -17.48 -8.22 -4.05
C GLU A 128 -16.72 -9.36 -4.76
N TYR A 129 -15.39 -9.32 -4.76
CA TYR A 129 -14.53 -10.24 -5.51
C TYR A 129 -13.98 -11.38 -4.64
N MET A 130 -14.12 -11.28 -3.32
CA MET A 130 -13.67 -12.27 -2.32
C MET A 130 -12.18 -12.63 -2.43
N THR A 131 -11.41 -11.81 -3.15
CA THR A 131 -10.00 -12.02 -3.46
C THR A 131 -9.27 -10.69 -3.30
N ALA A 132 -8.23 -10.67 -2.46
CA ALA A 132 -7.36 -9.52 -2.34
C ALA A 132 -6.35 -9.52 -3.50
N MET A 133 -6.20 -8.39 -4.19
CA MET A 133 -5.17 -8.23 -5.20
C MET A 133 -3.78 -8.32 -4.53
N PRO A 134 -2.87 -9.20 -4.98
CA PRO A 134 -1.51 -9.21 -4.48
C PRO A 134 -0.70 -8.08 -5.12
N TYR A 135 0.26 -7.53 -4.39
CA TYR A 135 1.23 -6.62 -4.98
C TYR A 135 2.05 -7.32 -6.06
N GLN A 136 2.04 -6.77 -7.29
CA GLN A 136 2.61 -7.39 -8.49
C GLN A 136 4.08 -7.01 -8.76
N ASN A 137 4.80 -6.50 -7.75
CA ASN A 137 6.16 -5.95 -7.92
C ASN A 137 6.20 -4.89 -9.04
N VAL A 138 5.26 -3.97 -9.02
CA VAL A 138 5.15 -2.86 -9.98
C VAL A 138 5.77 -1.62 -9.36
N LYS A 139 6.67 -0.96 -10.10
CA LYS A 139 7.25 0.32 -9.68
C LYS A 139 6.33 1.49 -10.04
N GLU A 140 6.56 2.65 -9.46
CA GLU A 140 5.76 3.85 -9.72
C GLU A 140 5.73 4.23 -11.21
N ASP A 141 6.88 4.21 -11.89
CA ASP A 141 6.99 4.53 -13.32
C ASP A 141 6.30 3.47 -14.22
N GLU A 142 6.23 2.24 -13.75
CA GLU A 142 5.48 1.16 -14.38
C GLU A 142 3.97 1.35 -14.17
N ALA A 143 3.54 1.72 -12.95
CA ALA A 143 2.14 2.04 -12.66
C ALA A 143 1.64 3.23 -13.48
N ARG A 144 2.46 4.28 -13.65
CA ARG A 144 2.15 5.41 -14.54
C ARG A 144 1.98 4.96 -15.99
N ALA A 145 2.81 4.04 -16.48
CA ALA A 145 2.67 3.49 -17.82
C ALA A 145 1.38 2.68 -17.99
N ILE A 146 1.00 1.85 -17.00
CA ILE A 146 -0.27 1.12 -16.99
C ILE A 146 -1.46 2.08 -17.06
N VAL A 147 -1.43 3.19 -16.29
CA VAL A 147 -2.46 4.23 -16.39
C VAL A 147 -2.55 4.79 -17.81
N GLU A 148 -1.43 5.05 -18.49
CA GLU A 148 -1.47 5.57 -19.86
C GLU A 148 -2.13 4.60 -20.83
N PHE A 149 -1.81 3.31 -20.69
CA PHE A 149 -2.45 2.26 -21.48
C PHE A 149 -3.97 2.21 -21.24
N LEU A 150 -4.41 2.32 -19.98
CA LEU A 150 -5.84 2.34 -19.64
C LEU A 150 -6.54 3.61 -20.16
N ARG A 151 -5.85 4.76 -20.15
CA ARG A 151 -6.36 6.00 -20.75
C ARG A 151 -6.56 5.88 -22.26
N ASP A 152 -5.57 5.29 -22.95
CA ASP A 152 -5.65 5.03 -24.38
C ASP A 152 -6.78 4.05 -24.71
N TYR A 153 -6.90 2.96 -23.94
CA TYR A 153 -7.97 1.99 -24.14
C TYR A 153 -9.36 2.66 -24.00
N ASN A 154 -9.58 3.42 -22.93
CA ASN A 154 -10.85 4.13 -22.68
C ASN A 154 -11.15 5.18 -23.76
N LYS A 155 -10.14 5.83 -24.35
CA LYS A 155 -10.36 6.83 -25.41
C LYS A 155 -10.82 6.20 -26.73
N ASN A 156 -10.48 4.94 -26.95
CA ASN A 156 -10.61 4.27 -28.24
C ASN A 156 -11.71 3.19 -28.28
N ASN A 157 -12.38 2.89 -27.17
CA ASN A 157 -13.44 1.87 -27.05
C ASN A 157 -14.61 2.43 -26.23
#